data_AF-A0A1R1XPF3-F1
#
_entry.id   AF-A0A1R1XPF3-F1
#
_cell.length_a   1.000
_cell.length_b   1.000
_cell.length_c   1.000
_cell.angle_alpha   90.00
_cell.angle_beta   90.00
_cell.angle_gamma   90.00
#
_symmetry.space_group_name_H-M   'P 1'
#
loop_
_entity.id
_entity.type
_entity.pdbx_description
1 polymer ?
#
loop_
_entity_poly.entity_id
_entity_poly.type
_entity_poly.pdbx_seq_one_letter_code
_entity_poly.pdbx_strand_id
1 'polypeptide(L)'
;MAFRNFAHNVMSSFIDSWSNNSVEKSKLFFSNDIESINVSKDEKPGKINGVSMDKNKLDGCDDTILIPTIQMNPLFIDDDERFMKTLFGIINTLSNDKSPCRTDIASAYFNFANLHKNSILNSKGIFNLVVASPKSNGFYGAKGISGHIPNAYSMFELEFMNLVEKKNRSEKIKLFEFYRQDWTYHAKGILFLLNKILL
;
A
#
# COMPACT_ATOMS: atom_id res chain seq x y z
N MET A 1 7.34 23.48 -10.00
CA MET A 1 7.14 22.81 -11.30
C MET A 1 8.33 21.93 -11.69
N ALA A 2 9.57 22.44 -11.69
CA ALA A 2 10.77 21.65 -12.01
C ALA A 2 11.02 20.42 -11.10
N PHE A 3 10.80 20.55 -9.80
CA PHE A 3 11.09 19.49 -8.81
C PHE A 3 10.11 18.29 -8.84
N ARG A 4 8.84 18.53 -9.18
CA ARG A 4 7.84 17.48 -9.40
C ARG A 4 8.17 16.65 -10.65
N ASN A 5 8.59 17.33 -11.71
CA ASN A 5 9.04 16.66 -12.93
C ASN A 5 10.26 15.78 -12.65
N PHE A 6 11.18 16.23 -11.78
CA PHE A 6 12.30 15.40 -11.33
C PHE A 6 11.83 14.10 -10.65
N ALA A 7 10.97 14.18 -9.62
CA ALA A 7 10.49 12.98 -8.92
C ALA A 7 9.76 12.01 -9.86
N HIS A 8 8.92 12.53 -10.76
CA HIS A 8 8.25 11.73 -11.78
C HIS A 8 9.24 11.07 -12.74
N ASN A 9 10.25 11.81 -13.22
CA ASN A 9 11.26 11.28 -14.13
C ASN A 9 12.13 10.20 -13.47
N VAL A 10 12.50 10.39 -12.19
CA VAL A 10 13.23 9.38 -11.41
C VAL A 10 12.40 8.11 -11.31
N MET A 11 11.13 8.20 -10.91
CA MET A 11 10.26 7.03 -10.76
C MET A 11 9.97 6.34 -12.09
N SER A 12 9.69 7.09 -13.16
CA SER A 12 9.48 6.53 -14.50
C SER A 12 10.72 5.80 -14.99
N SER A 13 11.89 6.46 -14.93
CA SER A 13 13.15 5.86 -15.40
C SER A 13 13.52 4.62 -14.59
N PHE A 14 13.25 4.63 -13.29
CA PHE A 14 13.43 3.46 -12.43
C PHE A 14 12.50 2.32 -12.82
N ILE A 15 11.21 2.58 -13.01
CA ILE A 15 10.23 1.56 -13.42
C ILE A 15 10.55 1.00 -14.79
N ASP A 16 10.94 1.84 -15.76
CA ASP A 16 11.32 1.40 -17.10
C ASP A 16 12.56 0.51 -17.07
N SER A 17 13.59 0.93 -16.32
CA SER A 17 14.82 0.14 -16.10
C SER A 17 14.52 -1.20 -15.40
N TRP A 18 13.66 -1.18 -14.39
CA TRP A 18 13.26 -2.38 -13.64
C TRP A 18 12.43 -3.33 -14.50
N SER A 19 11.48 -2.80 -15.27
CA SER A 19 10.63 -3.55 -16.19
C SER A 19 11.47 -4.25 -17.25
N ASN A 20 12.36 -3.52 -17.94
CA ASN A 20 13.22 -4.09 -18.98
C ASN A 20 14.10 -5.22 -18.43
N ASN A 21 14.75 -5.00 -17.28
CA ASN A 21 15.54 -6.04 -16.61
C ASN A 21 14.68 -7.24 -16.17
N SER A 22 13.44 -7.01 -15.74
CA SER A 22 12.53 -8.09 -15.30
C SER A 22 11.98 -8.89 -16.48
N VAL A 23 11.73 -8.24 -17.63
CA VAL A 23 11.35 -8.91 -18.88
C VAL A 23 12.51 -9.75 -19.40
N GLU A 24 13.76 -9.25 -19.37
CA GLU A 24 14.93 -10.05 -19.74
C GLU A 24 15.13 -11.24 -18.80
N LYS A 25 15.04 -11.02 -17.48
CA LYS A 25 15.15 -12.11 -16.49
C LYS A 25 14.02 -13.11 -16.61
N SER A 26 12.78 -12.68 -16.81
CA SER A 26 11.65 -13.60 -16.98
C SER A 26 11.75 -14.38 -18.30
N LYS A 27 12.18 -13.76 -19.41
CA LYS A 27 12.50 -14.49 -20.63
C LYS A 27 13.56 -15.57 -20.39
N LEU A 28 14.61 -15.24 -19.63
CA LEU A 28 15.66 -16.18 -19.24
C LEU A 28 15.15 -17.31 -18.30
N PHE A 29 14.22 -16.98 -17.41
CA PHE A 29 13.60 -17.93 -16.47
C PHE A 29 12.69 -18.91 -17.22
N PHE A 30 11.76 -18.37 -18.03
CA PHE A 30 10.85 -19.18 -18.83
C PHE A 30 11.58 -19.95 -19.94
N SER A 31 12.69 -19.45 -20.50
CA SER A 31 13.47 -20.22 -21.48
C SER A 31 14.13 -21.46 -20.86
N ASN A 32 14.61 -21.36 -19.61
CA ASN A 32 15.29 -22.45 -18.92
C ASN A 32 14.31 -23.48 -18.34
N ASP A 33 13.13 -23.04 -17.88
CA ASP A 33 12.14 -23.95 -17.29
C ASP A 33 11.33 -24.71 -18.35
N ILE A 34 11.05 -24.10 -19.51
CA ILE A 34 10.28 -24.76 -20.59
C ILE A 34 11.02 -25.97 -21.19
N GLU A 35 12.36 -25.97 -21.21
CA GLU A 35 13.14 -27.15 -21.64
C GLU A 35 13.04 -28.35 -20.66
N SER A 36 12.63 -28.10 -19.41
CA SER A 36 12.53 -29.14 -18.36
C SER A 36 11.13 -29.73 -18.16
N ILE A 37 10.11 -29.17 -18.83
CA ILE A 37 8.73 -29.62 -18.68
C ILE A 37 8.42 -30.72 -19.72
N ASN A 38 8.71 -31.97 -19.35
CA ASN A 38 8.05 -33.12 -19.96
C ASN A 38 6.64 -33.26 -19.34
N VAL A 39 5.63 -32.76 -20.03
CA VAL A 39 4.23 -32.89 -19.60
C VAL A 39 3.79 -34.37 -19.72
N SER A 40 3.68 -35.07 -18.60
CA SER A 40 2.88 -36.30 -18.50
C SER A 40 1.39 -35.93 -18.65
N LYS A 41 0.71 -36.54 -19.61
CA LYS A 41 -0.68 -36.19 -20.02
C LYS A 41 -1.80 -36.68 -19.10
N ASP A 42 -1.51 -37.11 -17.88
CA ASP A 42 -2.50 -37.83 -17.07
C ASP A 42 -2.75 -37.20 -15.69
N GLU A 43 -3.32 -36.00 -15.65
CA GLU A 43 -4.04 -35.54 -14.46
C GLU A 43 -5.38 -34.92 -14.83
N LYS A 44 -6.46 -35.56 -14.38
CA LYS A 44 -7.84 -35.07 -14.51
C LYS A 44 -8.09 -33.95 -13.49
N PRO A 45 -8.86 -32.91 -13.82
CA PRO A 45 -9.17 -31.83 -12.90
C PRO A 45 -9.96 -32.37 -11.69
N GLY A 46 -9.41 -32.16 -10.49
CA GLY A 46 -10.04 -32.52 -9.23
C GLY A 46 -11.36 -31.78 -9.01
N LYS A 47 -12.38 -32.51 -8.56
CA LYS A 47 -13.68 -31.95 -8.16
C LYS A 47 -13.51 -31.01 -6.98
N ILE A 48 -13.99 -29.78 -7.12
CA ILE A 48 -14.16 -28.83 -6.01
C ILE A 48 -15.35 -29.33 -5.18
N ASN A 49 -15.08 -29.94 -4.04
CA ASN A 49 -16.12 -30.30 -3.08
C ASN A 49 -16.64 -29.03 -2.42
N GLY A 50 -17.93 -28.76 -2.57
CA GLY A 50 -18.61 -27.65 -1.92
C GLY A 50 -18.45 -27.73 -0.41
N VAL A 51 -17.94 -26.65 0.20
CA VAL A 51 -17.87 -26.49 1.65
C VAL A 51 -19.30 -26.31 2.16
N SER A 52 -19.84 -27.33 2.82
CA SER A 52 -21.09 -27.21 3.58
C SER A 52 -20.82 -26.40 4.85
N MET A 53 -21.43 -25.22 4.96
CA MET A 53 -21.46 -24.45 6.19
C MET A 53 -22.40 -25.09 7.20
N ASP A 54 -21.84 -25.71 8.24
CA ASP A 54 -22.58 -26.10 9.44
C ASP A 54 -23.04 -24.84 10.20
N LYS A 55 -24.36 -24.65 10.28
CA LYS A 55 -25.00 -23.47 10.90
C LYS A 55 -25.04 -23.47 12.44
N ASN A 56 -24.34 -24.39 13.10
CA ASN A 56 -24.46 -24.62 14.56
C ASN A 56 -23.12 -24.52 15.30
N LYS A 57 -22.38 -23.41 15.10
CA LYS A 57 -21.21 -23.08 15.93
C LYS A 57 -21.07 -21.57 16.13
N LEU A 58 -22.10 -20.96 16.71
CA LEU A 58 -22.06 -19.58 17.21
C LEU A 58 -21.73 -19.63 18.70
N ASP A 59 -20.50 -19.99 19.05
CA ASP A 59 -19.97 -19.87 20.43
C ASP A 59 -18.44 -19.72 20.42
N GLY A 60 -17.98 -18.73 19.66
CA GLY A 60 -16.62 -18.24 19.62
C GLY A 60 -16.60 -16.95 18.79
N CYS A 61 -16.45 -15.80 19.44
CA CYS A 61 -16.24 -14.54 18.73
C CYS A 61 -14.82 -14.60 18.16
N ASP A 62 -14.70 -14.93 16.88
CA ASP A 62 -13.41 -14.82 16.20
C ASP A 62 -13.06 -13.33 16.07
N ASP A 63 -12.16 -12.84 16.94
CA ASP A 63 -11.69 -11.45 16.96
C ASP A 63 -10.74 -11.13 15.79
N THR A 64 -10.46 -12.10 14.91
CA THR A 64 -9.52 -11.98 13.79
C THR A 64 -10.08 -12.63 12.54
N ILE A 65 -10.04 -11.88 11.43
CA ILE A 65 -10.48 -12.33 10.11
C ILE A 65 -9.27 -12.29 9.16
N LEU A 66 -9.03 -13.38 8.43
CA LEU A 66 -8.03 -13.41 7.36
C LEU A 66 -8.71 -13.15 6.01
N ILE A 67 -8.25 -12.10 5.31
CA ILE A 67 -8.75 -11.73 3.99
C ILE A 67 -7.56 -11.63 3.03
N PRO A 68 -7.26 -12.65 2.21
CA PRO A 68 -6.24 -12.55 1.18
C PRO A 68 -6.73 -11.67 0.03
N THR A 69 -5.90 -10.71 -0.41
CA THR A 69 -6.17 -9.86 -1.58
C THR A 69 -5.10 -10.05 -2.65
N ILE A 70 -5.48 -9.84 -3.91
CA ILE A 70 -4.57 -9.86 -5.07
C ILE A 70 -4.79 -8.58 -5.87
N GLN A 71 -3.70 -7.97 -6.35
CA GLN A 71 -3.74 -6.86 -7.31
C GLN A 71 -2.98 -7.25 -8.57
N MET A 72 -3.69 -7.36 -9.70
CA MET A 72 -3.12 -7.67 -11.00
C MET A 72 -3.93 -6.98 -12.12
N ASN A 73 -3.76 -5.66 -12.20
CA ASN A 73 -4.51 -4.80 -13.13
C ASN A 73 -4.45 -5.24 -14.61
N PRO A 74 -3.34 -5.76 -15.17
CA PRO A 74 -3.31 -6.27 -16.55
C PRO A 74 -4.27 -7.43 -16.82
N LEU A 75 -4.68 -8.17 -15.77
CA LEU A 75 -5.69 -9.24 -15.86
C LEU A 75 -7.03 -8.80 -15.26
N PHE A 76 -7.23 -7.48 -15.06
CA PHE A 76 -8.44 -6.90 -14.50
C PHE A 76 -8.80 -7.42 -13.10
N ILE A 77 -7.81 -7.81 -12.31
CA ILE A 77 -7.97 -8.20 -10.89
C ILE A 77 -7.56 -7.03 -10.01
N ASP A 78 -8.50 -6.51 -9.22
CA ASP A 78 -8.37 -5.28 -8.43
C ASP A 78 -8.82 -5.45 -6.96
N ASP A 79 -8.70 -6.67 -6.41
CA ASP A 79 -9.22 -7.00 -5.08
C ASP A 79 -8.65 -6.09 -3.98
N ASP A 80 -7.34 -5.81 -4.04
CA ASP A 80 -6.67 -4.95 -3.07
C ASP A 80 -7.18 -3.51 -3.15
N GLU A 81 -7.33 -2.96 -4.36
CA GLU A 81 -7.92 -1.64 -4.56
C GLU A 81 -9.34 -1.56 -4.00
N ARG A 82 -10.19 -2.55 -4.31
CA ARG A 82 -11.58 -2.60 -3.82
C ARG A 82 -11.65 -2.74 -2.31
N PHE A 83 -10.79 -3.57 -1.72
CA PHE A 83 -10.69 -3.74 -0.27
C PHE A 83 -10.30 -2.42 0.41
N MET A 84 -9.22 -1.79 -0.06
CA MET A 84 -8.74 -0.53 0.50
C MET A 84 -9.76 0.61 0.34
N LYS A 85 -10.47 0.68 -0.80
CA LYS A 85 -11.56 1.63 -1.00
C LYS A 85 -12.70 1.42 0.00
N THR A 86 -13.05 0.17 0.26
CA THR A 86 -14.09 -0.20 1.24
C THR A 86 -13.65 0.16 2.66
N LEU A 87 -12.41 -0.17 3.03
CA LEU A 87 -11.83 0.16 4.33
C LEU A 87 -11.86 1.67 4.60
N PHE A 88 -11.37 2.49 3.68
CA PHE A 88 -11.43 3.95 3.83
C PHE A 88 -12.87 4.48 3.82
N GLY A 89 -13.77 3.85 3.07
CA GLY A 89 -15.20 4.14 3.12
C GLY A 89 -15.78 3.95 4.51
N ILE A 90 -15.50 2.80 5.14
CA ILE A 90 -15.92 2.49 6.51
C ILE A 90 -15.34 3.51 7.50
N ILE A 91 -14.03 3.77 7.46
CA ILE A 91 -13.37 4.75 8.33
C ILE A 91 -14.05 6.13 8.19
N ASN A 92 -14.34 6.55 6.95
CA ASN A 92 -14.96 7.84 6.69
C ASN A 92 -16.42 7.91 7.13
N THR A 93 -17.19 6.83 6.99
CA THR A 93 -18.58 6.74 7.48
C THR A 93 -18.64 6.77 9.00
N LEU A 94 -17.71 6.08 9.66
CA LEU A 94 -17.67 6.01 11.13
C LEU A 94 -17.11 7.29 11.77
N SER A 95 -16.34 8.08 11.01
CA SER A 95 -15.76 9.32 11.51
C SER A 95 -16.68 10.52 11.31
N ASN A 96 -16.91 11.28 12.37
CA ASN A 96 -17.61 12.56 12.31
C ASN A 96 -16.92 13.63 13.18
N ASP A 97 -17.43 14.87 13.15
CA ASP A 97 -16.78 16.00 13.84
C ASP A 97 -16.81 15.87 15.38
N LYS A 98 -17.82 15.18 15.93
CA LYS A 98 -17.97 14.93 17.38
C LYS A 98 -17.15 13.73 17.86
N SER A 99 -17.00 12.72 17.01
CA SER A 99 -16.19 11.52 17.26
C SER A 99 -15.35 11.20 16.03
N PRO A 100 -14.17 11.83 15.88
CA PRO A 100 -13.29 11.53 14.77
C PRO A 100 -12.62 10.18 14.98
N CYS A 101 -12.62 9.33 13.96
CA CYS A 101 -11.89 8.07 13.97
C CYS A 101 -10.39 8.37 13.84
N ARG A 102 -9.58 7.88 14.79
CA ARG A 102 -8.12 7.97 14.67
C ARG A 102 -7.61 6.81 13.83
N THR A 103 -6.82 7.10 12.81
CA THR A 103 -6.24 6.12 11.90
C THR A 103 -4.73 6.34 11.80
N ASP A 104 -3.95 5.35 12.24
CA ASP A 104 -2.50 5.36 12.16
C ASP A 104 -2.07 4.40 11.03
N ILE A 105 -1.29 4.91 10.07
CA ILE A 105 -0.86 4.18 8.88
C ILE A 105 0.66 4.11 8.86
N ALA A 106 1.20 2.90 8.75
CA ALA A 106 2.61 2.65 8.51
C ALA A 106 2.82 2.21 7.06
N SER A 107 3.79 2.81 6.37
CA SER A 107 4.22 2.37 5.04
C SER A 107 5.72 2.58 4.86
N ALA A 108 6.41 1.61 4.27
CA ALA A 108 7.84 1.74 3.94
C ALA A 108 8.13 2.95 3.03
N TYR A 109 7.16 3.35 2.20
CA TYR A 109 7.28 4.44 1.24
C TYR A 109 5.98 5.23 1.16
N PHE A 110 6.07 6.54 0.94
CA PHE A 110 4.91 7.35 0.65
C PHE A 110 4.53 7.25 -0.84
N ASN A 111 3.72 6.25 -1.20
CA ASN A 111 3.24 6.04 -2.57
C ASN A 111 1.72 5.77 -2.64
N PHE A 112 0.93 6.53 -1.88
CA PHE A 112 -0.52 6.33 -1.88
C PHE A 112 -1.12 6.71 -3.24
N ALA A 113 -1.91 5.81 -3.81
CA ALA A 113 -2.76 6.10 -4.95
C ALA A 113 -3.67 7.31 -4.67
N ASN A 114 -4.03 8.06 -5.71
CA ASN A 114 -4.85 9.27 -5.58
C ASN A 114 -6.18 8.99 -4.86
N LEU A 115 -6.77 7.81 -5.05
CA LEU A 115 -8.01 7.42 -4.38
C LEU A 115 -7.86 7.38 -2.85
N HIS A 116 -6.74 6.88 -2.33
CA HIS A 116 -6.46 6.81 -0.89
C HIS A 116 -6.14 8.20 -0.35
N LYS A 117 -5.28 8.97 -1.04
CA LYS A 117 -4.97 10.37 -0.67
C LYS A 117 -6.25 11.19 -0.57
N ASN A 118 -7.13 11.10 -1.57
CA ASN A 118 -8.41 11.80 -1.58
C ASN A 118 -9.34 11.33 -0.46
N SER A 119 -9.35 10.03 -0.15
CA SER A 119 -10.15 9.50 0.96
C SER A 119 -9.69 10.04 2.30
N ILE A 120 -8.37 10.15 2.53
CA ILE A 120 -7.77 10.73 3.73
C ILE A 120 -8.04 12.24 3.82
N LEU A 121 -7.78 12.98 2.73
CA LEU A 121 -7.92 14.45 2.68
C LEU A 121 -9.36 14.92 2.91
N ASN A 122 -10.35 14.16 2.43
CA ASN A 122 -11.76 14.53 2.54
C ASN A 122 -12.48 13.84 3.72
N SER A 123 -11.79 13.01 4.49
CA SER A 123 -12.32 12.37 5.70
C SER A 123 -12.61 13.40 6.80
N LYS A 124 -13.42 13.06 7.82
CA LYS A 124 -13.49 13.81 9.10
C LYS A 124 -12.56 13.24 10.18
N GLY A 125 -11.83 12.16 9.87
CA GLY A 125 -10.97 11.45 10.81
C GLY A 125 -9.65 12.16 11.12
N ILE A 126 -8.93 11.60 12.08
CA ILE A 126 -7.55 11.96 12.41
C ILE A 126 -6.63 10.91 11.77
N PHE A 127 -5.59 11.35 11.07
CA PHE A 127 -4.65 10.47 10.38
C PHE A 127 -3.21 10.76 10.80
N ASN A 128 -2.49 9.73 11.23
CA ASN A 128 -1.05 9.78 11.43
C ASN A 128 -0.38 8.81 10.47
N LEU A 129 0.52 9.31 9.63
CA LEU A 129 1.23 8.50 8.65
C LEU A 129 2.70 8.40 9.07
N VAL A 130 3.23 7.19 9.14
CA VAL A 130 4.66 6.95 9.45
C VAL A 130 5.31 6.29 8.25
N VAL A 131 6.29 6.99 7.67
CA VAL A 131 7.04 6.57 6.48
C VAL A 131 8.54 6.51 6.74
N ALA A 132 9.31 5.89 5.86
CA ALA A 132 10.77 5.89 5.98
C ALA A 132 11.32 7.29 5.70
N SER A 133 12.17 7.83 6.58
CA SER A 133 13.04 8.96 6.20
C SER A 133 13.93 8.56 5.01
N PRO A 134 14.51 9.53 4.27
CA PRO A 134 15.44 9.25 3.19
C PRO A 134 16.58 8.32 3.59
N LYS A 135 17.11 8.48 4.82
CA LYS A 135 18.21 7.67 5.36
C LYS A 135 17.79 6.26 5.79
N SER A 136 16.51 6.06 6.10
CA SER A 136 15.94 4.74 6.42
C SER A 136 15.26 4.09 5.21
N ASN A 137 15.38 4.67 4.03
CA ASN A 137 14.88 4.08 2.79
C ASN A 137 15.85 2.99 2.29
N GLY A 138 15.34 1.87 1.80
CA GLY A 138 16.17 0.77 1.27
C GLY A 138 17.04 1.13 0.06
N PHE A 139 16.74 2.23 -0.64
CA PHE A 139 17.55 2.75 -1.74
C PHE A 139 18.57 3.83 -1.30
N TYR A 140 18.68 4.13 -0.01
CA TYR A 140 19.61 5.13 0.48
C TYR A 140 21.06 4.75 0.13
N GLY A 141 21.77 5.68 -0.51
CA GLY A 141 23.15 5.46 -0.96
C GLY A 141 23.31 4.52 -2.16
N ALA A 142 22.22 4.07 -2.78
CA ALA A 142 22.30 3.25 -3.99
C ALA A 142 22.92 4.04 -5.16
N LYS A 143 23.65 3.35 -6.05
CA LYS A 143 24.29 3.98 -7.22
C LYS A 143 23.28 4.21 -8.35
N GLY A 144 23.55 5.25 -9.15
CA GLY A 144 22.72 5.59 -10.31
C GLY A 144 21.32 6.11 -9.93
N ILE A 145 20.34 5.91 -10.83
CA ILE A 145 18.97 6.46 -10.71
C ILE A 145 18.30 6.03 -9.40
N SER A 146 18.54 4.79 -8.96
CA SER A 146 17.94 4.24 -7.74
C SER A 146 18.28 5.03 -6.48
N GLY A 147 19.47 5.65 -6.41
CA GLY A 147 19.86 6.50 -5.28
C GLY A 147 19.02 7.77 -5.12
N HIS A 148 18.25 8.15 -6.14
CA HIS A 148 17.34 9.30 -6.09
C HIS A 148 15.91 8.94 -5.66
N ILE A 149 15.58 7.65 -5.52
CA ILE A 149 14.26 7.19 -5.08
C ILE A 149 13.88 7.74 -3.70
N PRO A 150 14.76 7.77 -2.68
CA PRO A 150 14.41 8.36 -1.39
C PRO A 150 13.96 9.81 -1.51
N ASN A 151 14.67 10.60 -2.33
CA ASN A 151 14.31 12.01 -2.57
C ASN A 151 12.98 12.14 -3.32
N ALA A 152 12.68 11.24 -4.25
CA ALA A 152 11.40 11.22 -4.95
C ALA A 152 10.23 10.98 -3.99
N TYR A 153 10.38 10.09 -3.00
CA TYR A 153 9.37 9.89 -1.96
C TYR A 153 9.18 11.11 -1.07
N SER A 154 10.25 11.75 -0.60
CA SER A 154 10.12 13.02 0.16
C SER A 154 9.40 14.11 -0.62
N MET A 155 9.48 14.10 -1.96
CA MET A 155 8.69 15.02 -2.78
C MET A 155 7.20 14.67 -2.78
N PHE A 156 6.84 13.38 -2.86
CA PHE A 156 5.44 12.97 -2.75
C PHE A 156 4.85 13.29 -1.38
N GLU A 157 5.66 13.18 -0.32
CA GLU A 157 5.29 13.59 1.04
C GLU A 157 5.02 15.09 1.11
N LEU A 158 5.94 15.91 0.58
CA LEU A 158 5.78 17.36 0.51
C LEU A 158 4.54 17.77 -0.30
N GLU A 159 4.29 17.14 -1.44
CA GLU A 159 3.09 17.40 -2.24
C GLU A 159 1.82 17.06 -1.47
N PHE A 160 1.81 15.94 -0.74
CA PHE A 160 0.67 15.58 0.09
C PHE A 160 0.45 16.57 1.24
N MET A 161 1.51 16.98 1.95
CA MET A 161 1.40 17.94 3.04
C MET A 161 0.93 19.32 2.55
N ASN A 162 1.35 19.76 1.37
CA ASN A 162 0.80 20.96 0.73
C ASN A 162 -0.71 20.83 0.45
N LEU A 163 -1.20 19.65 0.09
CA LEU A 163 -2.64 19.41 -0.09
C LEU A 163 -3.38 19.41 1.27
N VAL A 164 -2.77 18.85 2.31
CA VAL A 164 -3.30 18.88 3.69
C VAL A 164 -3.49 20.33 4.16
N GLU A 165 -2.48 21.18 3.96
CA GLU A 165 -2.55 22.60 4.30
C GLU A 165 -3.64 23.33 3.51
N LYS A 166 -3.67 23.15 2.18
CA LYS A 166 -4.71 23.76 1.32
C LYS A 166 -6.13 23.35 1.69
N LYS A 167 -6.31 22.17 2.29
CA LYS A 167 -7.59 21.66 2.76
C LYS A 167 -7.89 22.06 4.22
N ASN A 168 -7.03 22.84 4.87
CA ASN A 168 -7.12 23.20 6.30
C ASN A 168 -7.19 21.95 7.21
N ARG A 169 -6.37 20.94 6.91
CA ARG A 169 -6.36 19.65 7.61
C ARG A 169 -5.12 19.41 8.46
N SER A 170 -4.23 20.39 8.59
CA SER A 170 -2.94 20.25 9.26
C SER A 170 -3.04 19.89 10.75
N GLU A 171 -4.15 20.16 11.42
CA GLU A 171 -4.40 19.72 12.80
C GLU A 171 -4.80 18.24 12.89
N LYS A 172 -5.39 17.68 11.83
CA LYS A 172 -5.98 16.33 11.81
C LYS A 172 -5.14 15.32 11.04
N ILE A 173 -4.24 15.76 10.17
CA ILE A 173 -3.39 14.89 9.35
C ILE A 173 -1.94 15.23 9.63
N LYS A 174 -1.18 14.24 10.12
CA LYS A 174 0.25 14.35 10.41
C LYS A 174 1.02 13.29 9.63
N LEU A 175 2.20 13.65 9.17
CA LEU A 175 3.16 12.76 8.52
C LEU A 175 4.46 12.80 9.31
N PHE A 176 4.98 11.62 9.62
CA PHE A 176 6.19 11.39 10.39
C PHE A 176 7.16 10.55 9.57
N GLU A 177 8.43 10.95 9.57
CA GLU A 177 9.51 10.15 9.02
C GLU A 177 10.19 9.35 10.14
N PHE A 178 10.26 8.03 9.98
CA PHE A 178 11.06 7.18 10.84
C PHE A 178 12.54 7.31 10.49
N TYR A 179 13.36 7.53 11.51
CA TYR A 179 14.80 7.48 11.41
C TYR A 179 15.41 6.76 12.60
N ARG A 180 16.27 5.80 12.29
CA ARG A 180 17.25 5.25 13.23
C ARG A 180 18.53 5.00 12.45
N GLN A 181 19.67 5.39 13.03
CA GLN A 181 20.96 5.22 12.39
C GLN A 181 21.16 3.76 11.96
N ASP A 182 21.60 3.55 10.72
CA ASP A 182 21.88 2.26 10.08
C ASP A 182 20.69 1.30 9.99
N TRP A 183 19.45 1.80 10.13
CA TRP A 183 18.23 1.00 9.99
C TRP A 183 17.44 1.37 8.75
N THR A 184 16.95 0.35 8.03
CA THR A 184 15.91 0.51 7.02
C THR A 184 14.52 0.36 7.66
N TYR A 185 13.55 1.13 7.19
CA TYR A 185 12.17 1.08 7.64
C TYR A 185 11.29 0.39 6.59
N HIS A 186 10.60 -0.69 7.00
CA HIS A 186 9.77 -1.49 6.10
C HIS A 186 8.42 -1.91 6.69
N ALA A 187 7.95 -1.20 7.73
CA ALA A 187 6.66 -1.48 8.35
C ALA A 187 5.50 -1.15 7.39
N LYS A 188 4.43 -1.94 7.49
CA LYS A 188 3.19 -1.80 6.70
C LYS A 188 2.02 -2.12 7.62
N GLY A 189 0.99 -1.30 7.60
CA GLY A 189 -0.23 -1.58 8.36
C GLY A 189 -1.12 -0.37 8.52
N ILE A 190 -2.38 -0.63 8.86
CA ILE A 190 -3.38 0.39 9.19
C ILE A 190 -4.04 -0.04 10.50
N LEU A 191 -4.01 0.86 11.48
CA LEU A 191 -4.76 0.71 12.72
C LEU A 191 -5.76 1.86 12.77
N PHE A 192 -7.06 1.54 12.92
CA PHE A 192 -8.07 2.56 13.17
C PHE A 192 -8.79 2.26 14.49
N LEU A 193 -8.97 3.30 15.29
CA LEU A 193 -9.61 3.24 16.59
C LEU A 193 -10.93 3.98 16.52
N LEU A 194 -12.01 3.25 16.81
CA LEU A 194 -13.33 3.83 16.98
C LEU A 194 -13.41 4.47 18.35
N ASN A 195 -13.51 5.79 18.40
CA ASN A 195 -13.90 6.49 19.62
C ASN A 195 -15.38 6.16 19.89
N LYS A 196 -15.63 5.07 20.63
CA LYS A 196 -16.93 4.86 21.25
C LYS A 196 -17.11 5.98 22.26
N ILE A 197 -18.00 6.91 21.96
CA ILE A 197 -18.66 7.68 23.00
C ILE A 197 -19.46 6.63 23.78
N LEU A 198 -19.03 6.32 25.01
CA LEU A 198 -19.91 5.72 26.00
C LEU A 198 -21.09 6.70 26.15
N LEU A 199 -22.24 6.31 25.60
CA LEU A 199 -23.52 6.96 25.89
C LEU A 199 -23.93 6.67 27.33
#